data_AF-A0A842BJA8-F1
#
_entry.id   AF-A0A842BJA8-F1
#
_cell.length_a   1.000
_cell.length_b   1.000
_cell.length_c   1.000
_cell.angle_alpha   90.00
_cell.angle_beta   90.00
_cell.angle_gamma   90.00
#
_symmetry.space_group_name_H-M   'P 1'
#
loop_
_entity.id
_entity.type
_entity.pdbx_description
1 polymer ?
#
loop_
_entity_poly.entity_id
_entity_poly.type
_entity_poly.pdbx_seq_one_letter_code
_entity_poly.pdbx_strand_id
1 'polypeptide(L)'
;MKDRRYDDAVEGIAFVMLLYNLLTGLFFIISGNRIIEHSKLYQQMGSLFTMDAWGLIFICSTFLLVFGIVVKSKAAYVFLALGGLIGASVMFLYAVARFDTTDYALFAARYSMLAILQLGIAVYGGYMSWVHRKKSNM
;
A
#
# COMPACT_ATOMS: atom_id res chain seq x y z
N MET A 1 -3.61 -27.92 4.93
CA MET A 1 -4.26 -27.20 6.04
C MET A 1 -3.43 -26.01 6.56
N LYS A 2 -2.09 -26.09 6.60
CA LYS A 2 -1.23 -24.99 7.09
C LYS A 2 -1.25 -23.74 6.19
N ASP A 3 -1.26 -23.88 4.85
CA ASP A 3 -1.33 -22.73 3.91
C ASP A 3 -2.58 -21.86 4.06
N ARG A 4 -3.77 -22.48 4.13
CA ARG A 4 -5.06 -21.76 4.10
C ARG A 4 -5.19 -20.68 5.18
N ARG A 5 -4.66 -20.92 6.38
CA ARG A 5 -4.70 -19.96 7.49
C ARG A 5 -3.78 -18.74 7.27
N TYR A 6 -2.66 -18.93 6.57
CA TYR A 6 -1.78 -17.82 6.21
C TYR A 6 -2.38 -17.00 5.08
N ASP A 7 -3.02 -17.65 4.12
CA ASP A 7 -3.75 -17.00 3.03
C ASP A 7 -4.85 -16.09 3.59
N ASP A 8 -5.70 -16.61 4.48
CA ASP A 8 -6.78 -15.84 5.14
C ASP A 8 -6.24 -14.64 5.94
N ALA A 9 -5.10 -14.79 6.61
CA ALA A 9 -4.49 -13.72 7.40
C ALA A 9 -3.93 -12.60 6.50
N VAL A 10 -3.26 -12.94 5.41
CA VAL A 10 -2.71 -11.96 4.47
C VAL A 10 -3.84 -11.24 3.73
N GLU A 11 -4.90 -11.95 3.34
CA GLU A 11 -6.10 -11.34 2.75
C GLU A 11 -6.77 -10.37 3.73
N GLY A 12 -6.85 -10.70 5.01
CA GLY A 12 -7.35 -9.80 6.06
C GLY A 12 -6.50 -8.53 6.20
N ILE A 13 -5.17 -8.67 6.21
CA ILE A 13 -4.25 -7.52 6.24
C ILE A 13 -4.41 -6.69 4.97
N ALA A 14 -4.46 -7.32 3.80
CA ALA A 14 -4.67 -6.66 2.52
C ALA A 14 -6.00 -5.90 2.47
N PHE A 15 -7.05 -6.45 3.08
CA PHE A 15 -8.34 -5.77 3.22
C PHE A 15 -8.25 -4.51 4.09
N VAL A 16 -7.52 -4.55 5.21
CA VAL A 16 -7.33 -3.33 6.02
C VAL A 16 -6.49 -2.30 5.25
N MET A 17 -5.44 -2.74 4.56
CA MET A 17 -4.56 -1.84 3.80
C MET A 17 -5.26 -1.21 2.59
N LEU A 18 -6.13 -1.95 1.88
CA LEU A 18 -6.88 -1.38 0.76
C LEU A 18 -7.88 -0.31 1.22
N LEU A 19 -8.54 -0.50 2.38
CA LEU A 19 -9.44 0.51 2.93
C LEU A 19 -8.67 1.77 3.33
N TYR A 20 -7.52 1.60 3.96
CA TYR A 20 -6.63 2.71 4.27
C TYR A 20 -6.22 3.47 2.99
N ASN A 21 -5.69 2.76 1.99
CA ASN A 21 -5.23 3.36 0.75
C ASN A 21 -6.38 4.05 0.00
N LEU A 22 -7.59 3.46 -0.01
CA LEU A 22 -8.76 4.08 -0.63
C LEU A 22 -9.12 5.41 0.04
N LEU A 23 -9.23 5.42 1.37
CA LEU A 23 -9.59 6.61 2.13
C LEU A 23 -8.54 7.71 1.97
N THR A 24 -7.25 7.36 2.08
CA THR A 24 -6.15 8.30 1.87
C THR A 24 -6.13 8.84 0.45
N GLY A 25 -6.33 7.97 -0.55
CA GLY A 25 -6.35 8.36 -1.96
C GLY A 25 -7.47 9.34 -2.29
N LEU A 26 -8.70 9.03 -1.85
CA LEU A 26 -9.85 9.92 -1.99
C LEU A 26 -9.64 11.24 -1.26
N PHE A 27 -9.06 11.19 -0.05
CA PHE A 27 -8.77 12.38 0.73
C PHE A 27 -7.81 13.34 0.02
N PHE A 28 -6.75 12.82 -0.63
CA PHE A 28 -5.83 13.67 -1.38
C PHE A 28 -6.45 14.30 -2.62
N ILE A 29 -7.28 13.56 -3.35
CA ILE A 29 -7.97 14.11 -4.53
C ILE A 29 -8.99 15.20 -4.12
N ILE A 30 -9.76 14.96 -3.04
CA ILE A 30 -10.84 15.88 -2.65
C ILE A 30 -10.29 17.10 -1.88
N SER A 31 -9.33 16.88 -0.98
CA SER A 31 -8.91 17.88 0.01
C SER A 31 -7.44 18.28 -0.08
N GLY A 32 -6.63 17.60 -0.91
CA GLY A 32 -5.18 17.75 -0.89
C GLY A 32 -4.69 19.19 -1.12
N ASN A 33 -5.31 19.91 -2.04
CA ASN A 33 -4.95 21.30 -2.35
C ASN A 33 -5.16 22.24 -1.16
N ARG A 34 -6.22 22.04 -0.36
CA ARG A 34 -6.49 22.86 0.84
C ARG A 34 -5.51 22.57 1.97
N ILE A 35 -4.98 21.35 2.03
CA ILE A 35 -4.15 20.91 3.17
C ILE A 35 -2.67 21.23 2.95
N ILE A 36 -2.22 21.25 1.69
CA ILE A 36 -0.88 21.74 1.32
C ILE A 36 -0.63 23.13 1.92
N GLU A 37 -1.62 24.01 1.90
CA GLU A 37 -1.44 25.39 2.39
C GLU A 37 -1.17 25.46 3.91
N HIS A 38 -1.60 24.45 4.67
CA HIS A 38 -1.58 24.48 6.13
C HIS A 38 -0.62 23.49 6.78
N SER A 39 0.09 22.66 6.01
CA SER A 39 0.93 21.60 6.58
C SER A 39 2.21 21.35 5.78
N LYS A 40 3.34 21.53 6.47
CA LYS A 40 4.70 21.30 5.92
C LYS A 40 4.88 19.89 5.36
N LEU A 41 4.22 18.88 5.94
CA LEU A 41 4.24 17.50 5.45
C LEU A 41 3.71 17.41 4.02
N TYR A 42 2.52 17.95 3.79
CA TYR A 42 1.89 17.89 2.49
C TYR A 42 2.60 18.82 1.50
N GLN A 43 3.19 19.92 1.95
CA GLN A 43 4.06 20.73 1.08
C GLN A 43 5.28 19.94 0.59
N GLN A 44 5.95 19.20 1.48
CA GLN A 44 7.08 18.35 1.09
C GLN A 44 6.65 17.25 0.12
N MET A 45 5.57 16.55 0.40
CA MET A 45 5.04 15.56 -0.54
C MET A 45 4.64 16.18 -1.88
N GLY A 46 4.06 17.38 -1.84
CA GLY A 46 3.68 18.19 -2.99
C GLY A 46 4.86 18.60 -3.88
N SER A 47 6.07 18.60 -3.34
CA SER A 47 7.29 18.88 -4.12
C SER A 47 7.71 17.75 -5.04
N LEU A 48 7.27 16.51 -4.75
CA LEU A 48 7.56 15.32 -5.57
C LEU A 48 6.47 15.11 -6.63
N PHE A 49 5.20 15.15 -6.22
CA PHE A 49 4.04 14.98 -7.09
C PHE A 49 2.87 15.83 -6.57
N THR A 50 1.93 16.16 -7.46
CA THR A 50 0.67 16.81 -7.06
C THR A 50 -0.12 15.89 -6.11
N MET A 51 -0.96 16.48 -5.25
CA MET A 51 -1.79 15.68 -4.32
C MET A 51 -2.74 14.74 -5.06
N ASP A 52 -3.26 15.17 -6.21
CA ASP A 52 -4.08 14.32 -7.07
C ASP A 52 -3.28 13.10 -7.56
N ALA A 53 -2.03 13.28 -7.97
CA ALA A 53 -1.17 12.18 -8.38
C ALA A 53 -0.88 11.22 -7.22
N TRP A 54 -0.57 11.73 -6.02
CA TRP A 54 -0.46 10.88 -4.82
C TRP A 54 -1.75 10.10 -4.56
N GLY A 55 -2.90 10.76 -4.67
CA GLY A 55 -4.20 10.13 -4.50
C GLY A 55 -4.47 9.02 -5.51
N LEU A 56 -4.11 9.24 -6.78
CA LEU A 56 -4.22 8.24 -7.84
C LEU A 56 -3.31 7.03 -7.59
N ILE A 57 -2.08 7.22 -7.09
CA ILE A 57 -1.18 6.10 -6.76
C ILE A 57 -1.79 5.24 -5.63
N PHE A 58 -2.35 5.88 -4.60
CA PHE A 58 -3.06 5.18 -3.53
C PHE A 58 -4.26 4.38 -4.05
N ILE A 59 -5.08 4.99 -4.90
CA ILE A 59 -6.22 4.33 -5.53
C ILE A 59 -5.78 3.17 -6.43
N CYS A 60 -4.68 3.33 -7.18
CA CYS A 60 -4.11 2.26 -7.99
C CYS A 60 -3.71 1.06 -7.13
N SER A 61 -3.02 1.29 -6.01
CA SER A 61 -2.71 0.25 -5.03
C SER A 61 -3.99 -0.43 -4.50
N THR A 62 -5.03 0.34 -4.17
CA THR A 62 -6.33 -0.21 -3.75
C THR A 62 -6.92 -1.16 -4.80
N PHE A 63 -6.98 -0.76 -6.07
CA PHE A 63 -7.55 -1.62 -7.11
C PHE A 63 -6.76 -2.91 -7.28
N LEU A 64 -5.43 -2.84 -7.24
CA LEU A 64 -4.58 -4.03 -7.29
C LEU A 64 -4.84 -4.96 -6.10
N LEU A 65 -4.96 -4.42 -4.88
CA LEU A 65 -5.30 -5.24 -3.71
C LEU A 65 -6.71 -5.86 -3.82
N VAL A 66 -7.69 -5.13 -4.34
CA VAL A 66 -9.05 -5.67 -4.60
C VAL A 66 -8.98 -6.85 -5.58
N PHE A 67 -8.27 -6.70 -6.71
CA PHE A 67 -8.10 -7.81 -7.65
C PHE A 67 -7.34 -8.97 -7.02
N GLY A 68 -6.35 -8.67 -6.16
CA GLY A 68 -5.60 -9.68 -5.41
C GLY A 68 -6.45 -10.51 -4.45
N ILE A 69 -7.53 -9.95 -3.90
CA ILE A 69 -8.44 -10.63 -2.97
C ILE A 69 -9.60 -11.33 -3.71
N VAL A 70 -10.19 -10.66 -4.71
CA VAL A 70 -11.42 -11.15 -5.36
C VAL A 70 -11.13 -12.24 -6.41
N VAL A 71 -9.99 -12.14 -7.11
CA VAL A 71 -9.67 -13.06 -8.19
C VAL A 71 -9.20 -14.41 -7.63
N LYS A 72 -9.85 -15.50 -8.01
CA LYS A 72 -9.46 -16.87 -7.60
C LYS A 72 -8.50 -17.54 -8.60
N SER A 73 -7.50 -16.80 -9.06
CA SER A 73 -6.54 -17.30 -10.06
C SER A 73 -5.10 -17.03 -9.64
N LYS A 74 -4.14 -17.66 -10.33
CA LYS A 74 -2.70 -17.43 -10.09
C LYS A 74 -2.30 -15.96 -10.26
N ALA A 75 -3.06 -15.18 -11.04
CA ALA A 75 -2.81 -13.75 -11.23
C ALA A 75 -3.10 -12.92 -9.96
N ALA A 76 -3.93 -13.43 -9.04
CA ALA A 76 -4.25 -12.77 -7.77
C ALA A 76 -3.00 -12.46 -6.95
N TYR A 77 -2.07 -13.41 -6.89
CA TYR A 77 -0.80 -13.23 -6.19
C TYR A 77 0.09 -12.14 -6.82
N VAL A 78 0.02 -11.96 -8.14
CA VAL A 78 0.74 -10.88 -8.83
C VAL A 78 0.10 -9.53 -8.49
N PHE A 79 -1.22 -9.46 -8.43
CA PHE A 79 -1.93 -8.25 -8.02
C PHE A 79 -1.65 -7.89 -6.55
N LEU A 80 -1.61 -8.87 -5.63
CA LEU A 80 -1.17 -8.66 -4.25
C LEU A 80 0.27 -8.16 -4.18
N ALA A 81 1.17 -8.76 -4.97
CA ALA A 81 2.57 -8.36 -5.03
C ALA A 81 2.72 -6.89 -5.44
N LEU A 82 2.10 -6.49 -6.56
CA LEU A 82 2.18 -5.14 -7.09
C LEU A 82 1.45 -4.12 -6.20
N GLY A 83 0.24 -4.45 -5.75
CA GLY A 83 -0.56 -3.58 -4.89
C GLY A 83 0.15 -3.28 -3.57
N GLY A 84 0.69 -4.33 -2.93
CA GLY A 84 1.48 -4.21 -1.71
C GLY A 84 2.78 -3.44 -1.92
N LEU A 85 3.48 -3.64 -3.05
CA LEU A 85 4.74 -2.95 -3.33
C LEU A 85 4.54 -1.44 -3.54
N ILE A 86 3.52 -1.06 -4.32
CA ILE A 86 3.16 0.35 -4.54
C ILE A 86 2.77 0.99 -3.20
N GLY A 87 1.89 0.34 -2.45
CA GLY A 87 1.45 0.86 -1.16
C GLY A 87 2.58 0.98 -0.14
N ALA A 88 3.48 0.00 -0.08
CA ALA A 88 4.68 0.06 0.77
C ALA A 88 5.58 1.24 0.38
N SER A 89 5.86 1.40 -0.91
CA SER A 89 6.73 2.47 -1.42
C SER A 89 6.18 3.85 -1.08
N VAL A 90 4.88 4.06 -1.30
CA VAL A 90 4.22 5.32 -0.97
C VAL A 90 4.21 5.57 0.54
N MET A 91 3.93 4.56 1.36
CA MET A 91 3.96 4.71 2.82
C MET A 91 5.35 4.99 3.36
N PHE A 92 6.40 4.41 2.77
CA PHE A 92 7.77 4.74 3.15
C PHE A 92 8.11 6.19 2.81
N LEU A 93 7.74 6.66 1.61
CA LEU A 93 7.92 8.08 1.25
C LEU A 93 7.13 8.99 2.20
N TYR A 94 5.93 8.59 2.59
CA TYR A 94 5.12 9.28 3.58
C TYR A 94 5.79 9.32 4.96
N ALA A 95 6.37 8.21 5.39
CA ALA A 95 7.08 8.09 6.65
C ALA A 95 8.34 8.97 6.67
N VAL A 96 9.11 8.98 5.58
CA VAL A 96 10.30 9.82 5.41
C VAL A 96 9.93 11.30 5.47
N ALA A 97 8.95 11.74 4.68
CA ALA A 97 8.44 13.11 4.74
C ALA A 97 7.94 13.47 6.14
N ARG A 98 7.42 12.49 6.90
CA ARG A 98 7.01 12.72 8.28
C ARG A 98 8.20 12.87 9.24
N PHE A 99 9.25 12.05 9.11
CA PHE A 99 10.48 12.21 9.89
C PHE A 99 11.10 13.60 9.71
N ASP A 100 11.00 14.17 8.50
CA ASP A 100 11.58 15.48 8.19
C ASP A 100 10.72 16.67 8.63
N THR A 101 9.42 16.47 8.92
CA THR A 101 8.47 17.57 9.17
C THR A 101 7.94 17.65 10.58
N THR A 102 8.23 16.69 11.45
CA THR A 102 7.75 16.72 12.83
C THR A 102 8.76 16.14 13.82
N ASP A 103 8.81 16.73 15.01
CA ASP A 103 9.58 16.19 16.14
C ASP A 103 8.93 14.93 16.75
N TYR A 104 7.67 14.64 16.39
CA TYR A 104 6.92 13.49 16.91
C TYR A 104 7.19 12.22 16.09
N ALA A 105 8.23 11.49 16.47
CA ALA A 105 8.63 10.22 15.84
C ALA A 105 7.51 9.16 15.81
N LEU A 106 6.53 9.22 16.71
CA LEU A 106 5.40 8.27 16.77
C LEU A 106 4.58 8.26 15.47
N PHE A 107 4.35 9.42 14.85
CA PHE A 107 3.61 9.49 13.59
C PHE A 107 4.39 8.88 12.44
N ALA A 108 5.69 9.16 12.36
CA ALA A 108 6.55 8.56 11.35
C ALA A 108 6.64 7.03 11.51
N ALA A 109 6.80 6.55 12.75
CA ALA A 109 6.78 5.12 13.07
C ALA A 109 5.47 4.43 12.66
N ARG A 110 4.32 5.09 12.80
CA ARG A 110 3.03 4.57 12.34
C ARG A 110 3.02 4.35 10.82
N TYR A 111 3.49 5.31 10.04
CA TYR A 111 3.55 5.17 8.58
C TYR A 111 4.56 4.10 8.16
N SER A 112 5.70 3.99 8.86
CA SER A 112 6.66 2.89 8.65
C SER A 112 6.03 1.52 8.93
N MET A 113 5.23 1.39 9.99
CA MET A 113 4.51 0.15 10.30
C MET A 113 3.53 -0.23 9.17
N LEU A 114 2.77 0.73 8.65
CA LEU A 114 1.88 0.51 7.50
C LEU A 114 2.67 0.09 6.25
N ALA A 115 3.83 0.73 6.02
CA ALA A 115 4.71 0.38 4.91
C ALA A 115 5.20 -1.08 5.01
N ILE A 116 5.59 -1.52 6.22
CA ILE A 116 6.04 -2.89 6.48
C ILE A 116 4.90 -3.91 6.25
N LEU A 117 3.67 -3.60 6.69
CA LEU A 117 2.53 -4.48 6.45
C LEU A 117 2.25 -4.63 4.95
N GLN A 118 2.31 -3.55 4.19
CA GLN A 118 2.16 -3.59 2.73
C GLN A 118 3.31 -4.32 2.03
N LEU A 119 4.53 -4.19 2.55
CA LEU A 119 5.68 -4.96 2.07
C LEU A 119 5.49 -6.46 2.35
N GLY A 120 4.93 -6.82 3.51
CA GLY A 120 4.58 -8.19 3.84
C GLY A 120 3.59 -8.81 2.84
N ILE A 121 2.55 -8.07 2.47
CA ILE A 121 1.61 -8.46 1.39
C ILE A 121 2.38 -8.65 0.07
N ALA A 122 3.27 -7.72 -0.26
CA ALA A 122 4.03 -7.74 -1.51
C ALA A 122 4.91 -8.99 -1.62
N VAL A 123 5.67 -9.27 -0.56
CA VAL A 123 6.58 -10.43 -0.46
C VAL A 123 5.80 -11.74 -0.53
N TYR A 124 4.71 -11.84 0.23
CA TYR A 124 3.87 -13.03 0.22
C TYR A 124 3.25 -13.28 -1.16
N GLY A 125 2.66 -12.25 -1.78
CA GLY A 125 2.11 -12.35 -3.14
C GLY A 125 3.17 -12.74 -4.16
N GLY A 126 4.36 -12.14 -4.09
CA GLY A 126 5.49 -12.48 -4.95
C GLY A 126 5.89 -13.95 -4.80
N TYR A 127 6.08 -14.41 -3.57
CA TYR A 127 6.45 -15.78 -3.25
C TYR A 127 5.41 -16.80 -3.75
N MET A 128 4.13 -16.59 -3.46
CA MET A 128 3.07 -17.50 -3.88
C MET A 128 2.91 -17.56 -5.40
N SER A 129 3.11 -16.42 -6.10
CA SER A 129 3.11 -16.37 -7.56
C SER A 129 4.25 -17.21 -8.17
N TRP A 130 5.40 -17.26 -7.49
CA TRP A 130 6.58 -18.01 -7.92
C TRP A 130 6.39 -19.52 -7.70
N VAL A 131 5.90 -19.91 -6.52
CA VAL A 131 5.62 -21.31 -6.19
C VAL A 131 4.59 -21.91 -7.15
N HIS A 132 3.49 -21.18 -7.42
CA HIS A 132 2.45 -21.64 -8.35
C HIS A 132 2.91 -21.72 -9.82
N ARG A 133 3.90 -20.92 -10.22
CA ARG A 133 4.54 -21.05 -11.55
C ARG A 133 5.39 -22.31 -11.64
N LYS A 134 6.23 -22.60 -10.64
CA LYS A 134 7.07 -23.81 -10.62
C LYS A 134 6.24 -25.09 -10.69
N LYS A 135 5.14 -25.18 -9.93
CA LYS A 135 4.23 -26.34 -9.95
C LYS A 135 3.49 -26.55 -11.28
N SER A 136 3.43 -25.52 -12.13
CA SER A 136 2.78 -25.61 -13.45
C SER A 136 3.71 -26.11 -14.55
N ASN A 137 5.02 -26.10 -14.31
CA ASN A 137 6.07 -26.46 -15.25
C ASN A 137 6.74 -27.81 -14.91
N MET A 138 6.26 -28.49 -13.86
CA MET A 138 6.59 -29.87 -13.51
C MET A 138 5.39 -30.75 -13.84
#